data_AF-A0AAF0YBK7-F1
#
_entry.id   AF-A0AAF0YBK7-F1
#
_cell.length_a   1.000
_cell.length_b   1.000
_cell.length_c   1.000
_cell.angle_alpha   90.00
_cell.angle_beta   90.00
_cell.angle_gamma   90.00
#
_symmetry.space_group_name_H-M   'P 1'
#
loop_
_entity.id
_entity.type
_entity.pdbx_description
1 polymer ?
#
loop_
_entity_poly.entity_id
_entity_poly.type
_entity_poly.pdbx_seq_one_letter_code
_entity_poly.pdbx_strand_id
1 'polypeptide(L)'
;MSAPLPSFPTTEQSPLFRTAFGEGTDAQWASLLTALNVPSEEGFLPYITPVDDAGFSLATPQALFDDARAAKANFAVIFVADARALAEDGFPVIAVDISGLVEYDEQFNPLPLPAGTKARTFRCLAAELWSPENNLNIANMDWEDFSDALDGGVFRGFPEWRGEEGGEGGEEGVPHIPLLDASLTRPPQTDFIPGNDDEVILKLPNNRQVAYAHNGYPSSRTVILFFPGIFAVARADSVLECVEREKIHYVTITPPGLGQSSGTAKGKTYRESLIADTRALFDSLYPDGKLDALYVAGGSFGTAPAQMIFGAGYDEFPFGRYTAGACLMAGFSPLAQHKNYSTTLTWQNYFAVGPPSRVPFNAMQRLAKMAFASKLSTREGTIKFLNETLFDHMTDEEKAIMHDWLKRKGKTQEEIVGRMADGTLASVAVSWDWFLEISDVLHSDWGFVPSKLDKQHAKPVLVVGSETDQIGGGMNEWLIANYKPSALRNVAGGHIGGMFFIDDIFNELLEFSRTSGAQA
;
A
#
# COMPACT_ATOMS: atom_id res chain seq x y z
N MET A 1 41.42 26.46 9.33
CA MET A 1 40.05 26.15 9.75
C MET A 1 39.19 26.37 8.52
N SER A 2 38.57 25.31 7.99
CA SER A 2 37.62 25.46 6.88
C SER A 2 36.44 26.31 7.34
N ALA A 3 35.84 27.09 6.44
CA ALA A 3 34.59 27.78 6.75
C ALA A 3 33.53 26.76 7.20
N PRO A 4 32.65 27.11 8.16
CA PRO A 4 31.54 26.23 8.52
C PRO A 4 30.68 25.95 7.29
N LEU A 5 30.21 24.71 7.17
CA LEU A 5 29.29 24.33 6.10
C LEU A 5 28.00 25.16 6.19
N PRO A 6 27.31 25.40 5.06
CA PRO A 6 25.95 25.90 5.08
C PRO A 6 25.05 24.99 5.92
N SER A 7 23.89 25.50 6.33
CA SER A 7 22.91 24.68 7.06
C SER A 7 22.52 23.46 6.23
N PHE A 8 22.51 22.29 6.87
CA PHE A 8 21.99 21.07 6.26
C PHE A 8 20.58 21.31 5.69
N PRO A 9 20.30 20.88 4.45
CA PRO A 9 19.07 21.22 3.76
C PRO A 9 17.86 20.53 4.41
N THR A 10 16.75 21.26 4.53
CA THR A 10 15.46 20.70 4.98
C THR A 10 14.70 20.20 3.75
N THR A 11 14.65 18.89 3.56
CA THR A 11 14.06 18.25 2.37
C THR A 11 13.39 16.94 2.77
N GLU A 12 12.45 16.46 1.95
CA GLU A 12 11.78 15.16 2.12
C GLU A 12 12.50 14.02 1.37
N GLN A 13 13.46 14.35 0.50
CA GLN A 13 14.23 13.43 -0.35
C GLN A 13 15.72 13.45 0.00
N SER A 14 16.45 12.38 -0.33
CA SER A 14 17.89 12.29 -0.03
C SER A 14 18.67 13.42 -0.72
N PRO A 15 19.44 14.24 0.00
CA PRO A 15 20.21 15.30 -0.62
C PRO A 15 21.38 14.74 -1.44
N LEU A 16 21.55 15.27 -2.65
CA LEU A 16 22.73 15.07 -3.51
C LEU A 16 23.57 16.35 -3.49
N PHE A 17 24.66 16.33 -2.73
CA PHE A 17 25.56 17.47 -2.58
C PHE A 17 26.56 17.55 -3.73
N ARG A 18 26.56 18.69 -4.44
CA ARG A 18 27.66 19.03 -5.34
C ARG A 18 28.80 19.61 -4.51
N THR A 19 29.98 18.98 -4.59
CA THR A 19 31.17 19.45 -3.84
C THR A 19 32.32 19.87 -4.75
N ALA A 20 32.21 19.62 -6.06
CA ALA A 20 33.19 20.04 -7.06
C ALA A 20 32.70 21.22 -7.92
N PHE A 21 33.32 22.37 -7.70
CA PHE A 21 33.08 23.61 -8.43
C PHE A 21 34.35 24.00 -9.19
N GLY A 22 34.23 24.27 -10.49
CA GLY A 22 35.35 24.60 -11.34
C GLY A 22 34.94 24.71 -12.81
N GLU A 23 35.87 25.12 -13.66
CA GLU A 23 35.62 25.24 -15.09
C GLU A 23 35.24 23.88 -15.68
N GLY A 24 34.10 23.81 -16.36
CA GLY A 24 33.57 22.59 -16.96
C GLY A 24 32.73 21.69 -16.05
N THR A 25 32.68 21.92 -14.73
CA THR A 25 31.87 21.07 -13.84
C THR A 25 30.38 21.38 -13.87
N ASP A 26 29.96 22.58 -14.31
CA ASP A 26 28.54 22.93 -14.45
C ASP A 26 27.83 22.06 -15.50
N ALA A 27 28.48 21.84 -16.65
CA ALA A 27 27.94 21.00 -17.72
C ALA A 27 27.86 19.53 -17.30
N GLN A 28 28.84 19.07 -16.50
CA GLN A 28 28.86 17.71 -15.97
C GLN A 28 27.83 17.51 -14.87
N TRP A 29 27.64 18.51 -14.01
CA TRP A 29 26.57 18.52 -13.01
C TRP A 29 25.19 18.44 -13.67
N ALA A 30 24.94 19.25 -14.71
CA ALA A 30 23.70 19.18 -15.48
C ALA A 30 23.51 17.81 -16.17
N SER A 31 24.59 17.21 -16.68
CA SER A 31 24.56 15.87 -17.28
C SER A 31 24.26 14.78 -16.25
N LEU A 32 24.84 14.86 -15.06
CA LEU A 32 24.53 13.98 -13.93
C LEU A 32 23.05 14.06 -13.55
N LEU A 33 22.52 15.28 -13.37
CA LEU A 33 21.09 15.46 -13.05
C LEU A 33 20.18 14.93 -14.16
N THR A 34 20.61 15.03 -15.42
CA THR A 34 19.88 14.43 -16.55
C THR A 34 19.90 12.91 -16.48
N ALA A 35 21.06 12.30 -16.21
CA ALA A 35 21.20 10.85 -16.08
C ALA A 35 20.35 10.28 -14.93
N LEU A 36 20.24 11.02 -13.82
CA LEU A 36 19.43 10.64 -12.66
C LEU A 36 17.92 10.75 -12.89
N ASN A 37 17.49 11.41 -13.97
CA ASN A 37 16.08 11.50 -14.38
C ASN A 37 15.71 10.48 -15.47
N VAL A 38 16.63 9.57 -15.83
CA VAL A 38 16.33 8.44 -16.71
C VAL A 38 15.88 7.26 -15.84
N PRO A 39 14.64 6.76 -16.01
CA PRO A 39 14.18 5.60 -15.25
C PRO A 39 15.02 4.35 -15.56
N SER A 40 15.16 3.45 -14.58
CA SER A 40 15.70 2.10 -14.81
C SER A 40 14.83 1.31 -15.81
N GLU A 41 15.29 0.13 -16.24
CA GLU A 41 14.48 -0.77 -17.10
C GLU A 41 13.11 -1.08 -16.49
N GLU A 42 13.03 -1.07 -15.16
CA GLU A 42 11.82 -1.34 -14.37
C GLU A 42 11.04 -0.06 -14.01
N GLY A 43 11.51 1.11 -14.47
CA GLY A 43 10.84 2.39 -14.27
C GLY A 43 11.20 3.12 -12.96
N PHE A 44 12.22 2.68 -12.23
CA PHE A 44 12.62 3.32 -10.97
C PHE A 44 13.48 4.57 -11.19
N LEU A 45 13.35 5.54 -10.29
CA LEU A 45 14.16 6.75 -10.20
C LEU A 45 14.66 6.93 -8.76
N PRO A 46 15.83 7.54 -8.54
CA PRO A 46 16.24 7.99 -7.20
C PRO A 46 15.43 9.24 -6.79
N TYR A 47 14.89 9.25 -5.58
CA TYR A 47 14.26 10.41 -4.95
C TYR A 47 15.32 11.31 -4.30
N ILE A 48 15.83 12.26 -5.08
CA ILE A 48 16.93 13.12 -4.66
C ILE A 48 16.61 14.61 -4.75
N THR A 49 17.10 15.37 -3.76
CA THR A 49 17.13 16.83 -3.80
C THR A 49 18.53 17.30 -4.17
N PRO A 50 18.77 17.90 -5.35
CA PRO A 50 20.06 18.47 -5.69
C PRO A 50 20.42 19.65 -4.79
N VAL A 51 21.63 19.64 -4.24
CA VAL A 51 22.19 20.73 -3.42
C VAL A 51 23.38 21.33 -4.16
N ASP A 52 23.12 22.42 -4.89
CA ASP A 52 24.09 23.16 -5.70
C ASP A 52 24.43 24.50 -5.04
N ASP A 53 25.10 24.43 -3.89
CA ASP A 53 25.57 25.60 -3.14
C ASP A 53 27.09 25.52 -2.98
N ALA A 54 27.80 26.53 -3.51
CA ALA A 54 29.26 26.62 -3.48
C ALA A 54 29.83 26.65 -2.05
N GLY A 55 29.01 26.91 -1.02
CA GLY A 55 29.38 26.75 0.38
C GLY A 55 29.72 25.31 0.78
N PHE A 56 29.23 24.31 0.04
CA PHE A 56 29.61 22.89 0.19
C PHE A 56 30.82 22.51 -0.67
N SER A 57 31.48 23.47 -1.34
CA SER A 57 32.67 23.19 -2.13
C SER A 57 33.75 22.52 -1.28
N LEU A 58 34.29 21.40 -1.78
CA LEU A 58 35.29 20.56 -1.11
C LEU A 58 34.82 19.94 0.22
N ALA A 59 33.51 19.92 0.51
CA ALA A 59 32.99 19.18 1.65
C ALA A 59 33.30 17.69 1.51
N THR A 60 33.85 17.09 2.57
CA THR A 60 34.15 15.66 2.59
C THR A 60 32.91 14.86 3.00
N PRO A 61 32.80 13.57 2.61
CA PRO A 61 31.73 12.70 3.09
C PRO A 61 31.61 12.68 4.62
N GLN A 62 32.74 12.71 5.33
CA GLN A 62 32.76 12.78 6.80
C GLN A 62 32.16 14.09 7.32
N ALA A 63 32.49 15.23 6.72
CA ALA A 63 31.94 16.52 7.15
C ALA A 63 30.42 16.59 6.94
N LEU A 64 29.93 16.05 5.82
CA LEU A 64 28.49 15.95 5.52
C LEU A 64 27.77 14.96 6.45
N PHE A 65 28.41 13.85 6.81
CA PHE A 65 27.92 12.92 7.83
C PHE A 65 27.79 13.59 9.21
N ASP A 66 28.82 14.32 9.63
CA ASP A 66 28.82 15.04 10.90
C ASP A 66 27.76 16.15 10.93
N ASP A 67 27.55 16.84 9.80
CA ASP A 67 26.53 17.88 9.65
C ASP A 67 25.11 17.29 9.63
N ALA A 68 24.88 16.20 8.89
CA ALA A 68 23.62 15.46 8.90
C ALA A 68 23.25 15.00 10.31
N ARG A 69 24.24 14.54 11.08
CA ARG A 69 24.09 14.15 12.48
C ARG A 69 23.69 15.34 13.36
N ALA A 70 24.39 16.47 13.23
CA ALA A 70 24.08 17.67 13.98
C ALA A 70 22.68 18.20 13.67
N ALA A 71 22.26 18.09 12.42
CA ALA A 71 20.93 18.47 11.94
C ALA A 71 19.83 17.47 12.31
N LYS A 72 20.18 16.26 12.78
CA LYS A 72 19.25 15.13 12.99
C LYS A 72 18.47 14.80 11.70
N ALA A 73 19.20 14.70 10.60
CA ALA A 73 18.64 14.33 9.31
C ALA A 73 17.91 12.99 9.40
N ASN A 74 16.77 12.88 8.71
CA ASN A 74 15.89 11.71 8.73
C ASN A 74 15.95 10.96 7.40
N PHE A 75 17.16 10.63 6.95
CA PHE A 75 17.41 9.76 5.80
C PHE A 75 18.34 8.63 6.24
N ALA A 76 18.35 7.52 5.50
CA ALA A 76 19.32 6.46 5.70
C ALA A 76 20.62 6.72 4.90
N VAL A 77 20.53 7.48 3.81
CA VAL A 77 21.66 7.75 2.90
C VAL A 77 21.63 9.18 2.36
N ILE A 78 22.81 9.77 2.19
CA ILE A 78 23.01 11.02 1.42
C ILE A 78 24.03 10.78 0.30
N PHE A 79 24.04 11.65 -0.70
CA PHE A 79 24.88 11.48 -1.88
C PHE A 79 25.82 12.65 -2.09
N VAL A 80 27.00 12.37 -2.64
CA VAL A 80 28.03 13.39 -2.93
C VAL A 80 28.54 13.25 -4.36
N ALA A 81 28.31 14.30 -5.15
CA ALA A 81 28.93 14.50 -6.46
C ALA A 81 30.23 15.28 -6.30
N ASP A 82 31.32 14.52 -6.11
CA ASP A 82 32.68 15.05 -6.01
C ASP A 82 33.34 15.18 -7.40
N ALA A 83 34.61 15.60 -7.41
CA ALA A 83 35.33 15.84 -8.67
C ALA A 83 35.42 14.58 -9.54
N ARG A 84 35.49 13.40 -8.91
CA ARG A 84 35.52 12.12 -9.61
C ARG A 84 34.16 11.78 -10.22
N ALA A 85 33.07 11.98 -9.47
CA ALA A 85 31.72 11.76 -10.00
C ALA A 85 31.43 12.64 -11.22
N LEU A 86 31.97 13.86 -11.28
CA LEU A 86 31.78 14.78 -12.42
C LEU A 86 32.83 14.62 -13.55
N ALA A 87 33.81 13.74 -13.41
CA ALA A 87 34.87 13.54 -14.41
C ALA A 87 34.84 12.16 -15.07
N GLU A 88 34.26 11.16 -14.43
CA GLU A 88 34.22 9.77 -14.92
C GLU A 88 32.87 9.42 -15.57
N ASP A 89 32.94 8.56 -16.59
CA ASP A 89 31.76 8.02 -17.25
C ASP A 89 30.86 7.26 -16.27
N GLY A 90 29.54 7.41 -16.45
CA GLY A 90 28.54 6.80 -15.57
C GLY A 90 28.39 7.48 -14.20
N PHE A 91 29.12 8.58 -13.97
CA PHE A 91 29.04 9.43 -12.79
C PHE A 91 29.05 8.65 -11.47
N PRO A 92 30.19 8.11 -11.02
CA PRO A 92 30.28 7.31 -9.80
C PRO A 92 30.13 8.18 -8.54
N VAL A 93 28.90 8.51 -8.18
CA VAL A 93 28.47 9.31 -7.02
C VAL A 93 28.80 8.57 -5.73
N ILE A 94 29.24 9.28 -4.69
CA ILE A 94 29.49 8.67 -3.38
C ILE A 94 28.16 8.57 -2.63
N ALA A 95 27.78 7.36 -2.22
CA ALA A 95 26.76 7.14 -1.20
C ALA A 95 27.40 7.22 0.18
N VAL A 96 26.73 7.88 1.12
CA VAL A 96 27.18 8.05 2.50
C VAL A 96 26.08 7.56 3.43
N ASP A 97 26.40 6.54 4.21
CA ASP A 97 25.49 5.98 5.19
C ASP A 97 25.27 6.95 6.35
N ILE A 98 24.01 7.25 6.63
CA ILE A 98 23.57 7.97 7.83
C ILE A 98 22.48 7.21 8.61
N SER A 99 22.20 5.94 8.27
CA SER A 99 21.22 5.08 8.95
C SER A 99 21.63 4.75 10.40
N GLY A 100 22.93 4.72 10.69
CA GLY A 100 23.48 4.41 12.01
C GLY A 100 23.55 5.61 12.98
N LEU A 101 22.98 6.78 12.66
CA LEU A 101 23.16 8.01 13.45
C LEU A 101 22.61 7.97 14.88
N VAL A 102 21.87 6.92 15.24
CA VAL A 102 21.28 6.70 16.56
C VAL A 102 21.51 5.24 16.96
N GLU A 103 22.43 4.99 17.90
CA GLU A 103 22.40 3.73 18.65
C GLU A 103 21.27 3.81 19.66
N TYR A 104 20.73 2.68 20.09
CA TYR A 104 19.67 2.64 21.10
C TYR A 104 20.14 1.82 22.29
N ASP A 105 19.86 2.29 23.51
CA ASP A 105 20.07 1.45 24.69
C ASP A 105 19.01 0.32 24.75
N GLU A 106 19.14 -0.59 25.72
CA GLU A 106 18.18 -1.68 25.94
C GLU A 106 16.74 -1.19 26.22
N GLN A 107 16.54 0.11 26.46
CA GLN A 107 15.25 0.77 26.68
C GLN A 107 14.83 1.64 25.48
N PHE A 108 15.51 1.52 24.34
CA PHE A 108 15.28 2.27 23.12
C PHE A 108 15.42 3.79 23.27
N ASN A 109 16.22 4.26 24.23
CA ASN A 109 16.63 5.66 24.24
C ASN A 109 17.74 5.87 23.21
N PRO A 110 17.71 6.96 22.43
CA PRO A 110 18.77 7.29 21.49
C PRO A 110 20.08 7.54 22.24
N LEU A 111 21.02 6.63 22.09
CA LEU A 111 22.41 6.78 22.50
C LEU A 111 23.15 7.62 21.44
N PRO A 112 23.94 8.62 21.89
CA PRO A 112 24.85 9.28 20.99
C PRO A 112 25.88 8.27 20.49
N LEU A 113 25.99 8.09 19.17
CA LEU A 113 27.09 7.37 18.56
C LEU A 113 28.43 7.83 19.15
N PRO A 114 29.42 6.93 19.32
CA PRO A 114 30.74 7.30 19.82
C PRO A 114 31.35 8.51 19.09
N ALA A 115 32.05 9.36 19.84
CA ALA A 115 32.82 10.44 19.22
C ALA A 115 33.89 9.85 18.29
N GLY A 116 33.92 10.29 17.04
CA GLY A 116 34.86 9.79 16.03
C GLY A 116 34.35 8.62 15.17
N THR A 117 33.04 8.33 15.18
CA THR A 117 32.43 7.43 14.18
C THR A 117 32.76 7.91 12.76
N LYS A 118 33.31 7.00 11.95
CA LYS A 118 33.64 7.28 10.55
C LYS A 118 32.44 7.02 9.65
N ALA A 119 32.23 7.90 8.69
CA ALA A 119 31.22 7.72 7.65
C ALA A 119 31.51 6.44 6.85
N ARG A 120 30.51 5.56 6.70
CA ARG A 120 30.58 4.44 5.75
C ARG A 120 30.21 4.96 4.37
N THR A 121 31.02 4.62 3.36
CA THR A 121 30.82 5.13 2.00
C THR A 121 31.15 4.09 0.94
N PHE A 122 30.42 4.10 -0.16
CA PHE A 122 30.80 3.45 -1.42
C PHE A 122 30.46 4.37 -2.60
N ARG A 123 30.94 4.04 -3.80
CA ARG A 123 30.54 4.76 -5.02
C ARG A 123 29.44 4.00 -5.75
N CYS A 124 28.51 4.69 -6.36
CA CYS A 124 27.40 4.13 -7.12
C CYS A 124 27.30 4.85 -8.46
N LEU A 125 27.12 4.11 -9.55
CA LEU A 125 26.83 4.73 -10.85
C LEU A 125 25.50 5.48 -10.78
N ALA A 126 25.40 6.62 -11.48
CA ALA A 126 24.16 7.39 -11.52
C ALA A 126 22.96 6.56 -12.03
N ALA A 127 23.18 5.69 -13.02
CA ALA A 127 22.15 4.79 -13.56
C ALA A 127 21.63 3.78 -12.53
N GLU A 128 22.42 3.49 -11.50
CA GLU A 128 22.10 2.53 -10.44
C GLU A 128 21.73 3.21 -9.12
N LEU A 129 21.77 4.54 -9.06
CA LEU A 129 21.62 5.30 -7.82
C LEU A 129 20.22 5.16 -7.21
N TRP A 130 19.22 4.84 -8.03
CA TRP A 130 17.86 4.53 -7.59
C TRP A 130 17.84 3.36 -6.60
N SER A 131 18.74 2.38 -6.76
CA SER A 131 18.72 1.16 -5.96
C SER A 131 19.12 1.43 -4.50
N PRO A 132 20.32 1.95 -4.18
CA PRO A 132 20.65 2.27 -2.79
C PRO A 132 19.79 3.40 -2.22
N GLU A 133 19.35 4.37 -3.03
CA GLU A 133 18.49 5.44 -2.53
C GLU A 133 17.13 4.89 -2.06
N ASN A 134 16.41 4.19 -2.93
CA ASN A 134 15.10 3.65 -2.60
C ASN A 134 15.21 2.64 -1.44
N ASN A 135 16.12 1.67 -1.57
CA ASN A 135 16.16 0.53 -0.66
C ASN A 135 16.70 0.88 0.73
N LEU A 136 17.73 1.74 0.84
CA LEU A 136 18.28 2.11 2.16
C LEU A 136 17.30 3.01 2.91
N ASN A 137 16.68 3.99 2.24
CA ASN A 137 15.75 4.91 2.91
C ASN A 137 14.47 4.23 3.40
N ILE A 138 14.03 3.16 2.74
CA ILE A 138 12.87 2.35 3.17
C ILE A 138 13.27 1.08 3.93
N ALA A 139 14.57 0.90 4.20
CA ALA A 139 15.13 -0.29 4.85
C ALA A 139 14.71 -1.62 4.20
N ASN A 140 14.58 -1.66 2.87
CA ASN A 140 14.33 -2.90 2.12
C ASN A 140 15.60 -3.75 1.99
N MET A 141 16.77 -3.11 1.99
CA MET A 141 18.09 -3.74 1.96
C MET A 141 19.01 -3.02 2.93
N ASP A 142 19.99 -3.73 3.46
CA ASP A 142 20.98 -3.18 4.38
C ASP A 142 22.17 -2.59 3.62
N TRP A 143 22.98 -1.78 4.32
CA TRP A 143 24.19 -1.18 3.74
C TRP A 143 25.16 -2.25 3.20
N GLU A 144 25.27 -3.34 3.93
CA GLU A 144 26.13 -4.49 3.63
C GLU A 144 25.79 -5.12 2.28
N ASP A 145 24.50 -5.22 1.91
CA ASP A 145 24.08 -5.79 0.63
C ASP A 145 24.68 -5.02 -0.56
N PHE A 146 24.74 -3.69 -0.46
CA PHE A 146 25.35 -2.85 -1.49
C PHE A 146 26.87 -2.88 -1.44
N SER A 147 27.45 -2.88 -0.23
CA SER A 147 28.91 -2.86 -0.07
C SER A 147 29.57 -4.17 -0.48
N ASP A 148 28.85 -5.29 -0.36
CA ASP A 148 29.32 -6.61 -0.77
C ASP A 148 29.16 -6.82 -2.28
N ALA A 149 28.23 -6.12 -2.93
CA ALA A 149 28.02 -6.13 -4.38
C ALA A 149 28.93 -5.16 -5.17
N LEU A 150 29.93 -4.55 -4.54
CA LEU A 150 30.80 -3.58 -5.20
C LEU A 150 31.77 -4.25 -6.18
N ASP A 151 31.83 -3.72 -7.40
CA ASP A 151 32.83 -4.07 -8.40
C ASP A 151 33.87 -2.95 -8.53
N GLY A 152 35.10 -3.23 -8.10
CA GLY A 152 36.18 -2.22 -8.07
C GLY A 152 35.89 -1.05 -7.12
N GLY A 153 35.10 -1.28 -6.06
CA GLY A 153 34.65 -0.25 -5.11
C GLY A 153 33.52 0.65 -5.63
N VAL A 154 32.90 0.28 -6.75
CA VAL A 154 31.74 0.96 -7.32
C VAL A 154 30.57 -0.03 -7.42
N PHE A 155 29.42 0.34 -6.88
CA PHE A 155 28.16 -0.34 -7.08
C PHE A 155 27.65 -0.06 -8.49
N ARG A 156 27.38 -1.14 -9.22
CA ARG A 156 27.02 -1.09 -10.63
C ARG A 156 25.82 -2.01 -10.93
N GLY A 157 24.96 -2.22 -9.95
CA GLY A 157 23.87 -3.20 -9.98
C GLY A 157 24.29 -4.55 -9.39
N PHE A 158 23.31 -5.37 -9.02
CA PHE A 158 23.55 -6.69 -8.42
C PHE A 158 23.99 -7.73 -9.47
N PRO A 159 24.93 -8.64 -9.15
CA PRO A 159 25.45 -9.63 -10.09
C PRO A 159 24.37 -10.54 -10.69
N GLU A 160 23.35 -10.90 -9.93
CA GLU A 160 22.27 -11.82 -10.37
C GLU A 160 21.36 -11.23 -11.47
N TRP A 161 21.47 -9.92 -11.71
CA TRP A 161 20.73 -9.18 -12.73
C TRP A 161 21.55 -8.88 -13.97
N ARG A 162 22.85 -9.17 -13.94
CA ARG A 162 23.68 -9.21 -15.14
C ARG A 162 23.61 -10.64 -15.68
N GLY A 163 22.74 -10.85 -16.66
CA GLY A 163 22.77 -12.07 -17.45
C GLY A 163 24.22 -12.36 -17.86
N GLU A 164 24.73 -13.52 -17.46
CA GLU A 164 26.05 -13.99 -17.86
C GLU A 164 26.06 -14.12 -19.39
N GLU A 165 26.60 -13.11 -20.06
CA GLU A 165 27.12 -13.26 -21.41
C GLU A 165 28.34 -14.20 -21.36
N GLY A 166 28.13 -15.46 -21.74
CA GLY A 166 29.18 -16.32 -22.28
C GLY A 166 29.41 -17.64 -21.55
N GLY A 167 28.84 -18.73 -22.08
CA GLY A 167 29.23 -20.09 -21.73
C GLY A 167 28.39 -21.13 -22.46
N GLU A 168 28.98 -21.75 -23.48
CA GLU A 168 28.37 -22.73 -24.39
C GLU A 168 27.79 -23.99 -23.70
N GLY A 169 26.63 -24.45 -24.21
CA GLY A 169 26.36 -25.88 -24.41
C GLY A 169 25.29 -26.53 -23.51
N GLY A 170 24.17 -26.92 -24.13
CA GLY A 170 23.28 -27.96 -23.58
C GLY A 170 21.82 -27.82 -23.99
N GLU A 171 21.48 -28.27 -25.20
CA GLU A 171 20.09 -28.54 -25.61
C GLU A 171 19.46 -29.57 -24.67
N GLU A 172 18.28 -29.28 -24.11
CA GLU A 172 17.23 -30.30 -23.89
C GLU A 172 15.84 -29.65 -23.67
N GLY A 173 14.98 -29.79 -24.67
CA GLY A 173 13.58 -30.16 -24.49
C GLY A 173 12.54 -29.10 -24.10
N VAL A 174 12.18 -28.20 -25.03
CA VAL A 174 10.84 -27.55 -25.03
C VAL A 174 9.95 -28.25 -26.06
N PRO A 175 8.75 -28.74 -25.72
CA PRO A 175 7.90 -29.45 -26.66
C PRO A 175 7.30 -28.51 -27.72
N HIS A 176 7.46 -28.91 -28.99
CA HIS A 176 6.89 -28.28 -30.17
C HIS A 176 5.34 -28.19 -30.09
N ILE A 177 4.80 -26.98 -30.07
CA ILE A 177 3.38 -26.70 -30.35
C ILE A 177 3.26 -26.45 -31.87
N PRO A 178 2.32 -27.10 -32.59
CA PRO A 178 2.20 -26.94 -34.03
C PRO A 178 1.67 -25.55 -34.41
N LEU A 179 2.32 -24.93 -35.39
CA LEU A 179 1.93 -23.66 -36.00
C LEU A 179 0.53 -23.80 -36.62
N LEU A 180 -0.45 -23.13 -36.01
CA LEU A 180 -1.77 -22.89 -36.58
C LEU A 180 -1.69 -21.73 -37.59
N ASP A 181 -2.08 -22.06 -38.82
CA ASP A 181 -2.52 -21.26 -39.96
C ASP A 181 -2.54 -19.72 -39.77
N ALA A 182 -1.69 -19.03 -40.54
CA ALA A 182 -1.55 -17.58 -40.60
C ALA A 182 -2.60 -16.87 -41.48
N SER A 183 -3.82 -17.42 -41.61
CA SER A 183 -4.89 -16.82 -42.43
C SER A 183 -6.18 -16.44 -41.69
N LEU A 184 -6.18 -16.47 -40.35
CA LEU A 184 -7.23 -15.83 -39.54
C LEU A 184 -6.66 -14.56 -38.91
N THR A 185 -7.01 -13.40 -39.49
CA THR A 185 -6.82 -12.10 -38.86
C THR A 185 -7.49 -12.14 -37.47
N ARG A 186 -6.67 -12.17 -36.41
CA ARG A 186 -7.16 -11.95 -35.04
C ARG A 186 -7.80 -10.56 -34.98
N PRO A 187 -9.04 -10.42 -34.46
CA PRO A 187 -9.52 -9.11 -34.01
C PRO A 187 -8.61 -8.62 -32.87
N PRO A 188 -8.53 -7.29 -32.62
CA PRO A 188 -7.57 -6.71 -31.70
C PRO A 188 -7.69 -7.31 -30.29
N GLN A 189 -6.52 -7.55 -29.69
CA GLN A 189 -6.30 -8.15 -28.38
C GLN A 189 -6.99 -7.36 -27.26
N THR A 190 -8.10 -7.92 -26.78
CA THR A 190 -8.60 -7.99 -25.40
C THR A 190 -8.54 -6.76 -24.49
N ASP A 191 -9.71 -6.17 -24.21
CA ASP A 191 -10.01 -5.18 -23.13
C ASP A 191 -9.71 -5.67 -21.70
N PHE A 192 -9.13 -6.86 -21.52
CA PHE A 192 -8.85 -7.43 -20.21
C PHE A 192 -7.47 -7.01 -19.73
N ILE A 193 -7.39 -6.42 -18.54
CA ILE A 193 -6.14 -6.07 -17.88
C ILE A 193 -5.93 -7.07 -16.72
N PRO A 194 -4.84 -7.86 -16.75
CA PRO A 194 -4.46 -8.68 -15.62
C PRO A 194 -4.10 -7.79 -14.43
N GLY A 195 -4.32 -8.31 -13.23
CA GLY A 195 -3.97 -7.61 -12.00
C GLY A 195 -2.52 -7.14 -11.93
N ASN A 196 -2.29 -5.96 -11.38
CA ASN A 196 -0.97 -5.52 -10.92
C ASN A 196 -0.86 -5.66 -9.40
N ASP A 197 0.37 -5.86 -8.94
CA ASP A 197 0.70 -5.89 -7.51
C ASP A 197 0.85 -4.47 -6.92
N ASP A 198 1.00 -3.46 -7.78
CA ASP A 198 1.27 -2.07 -7.42
C ASP A 198 0.05 -1.17 -7.49
N GLU A 199 0.00 -0.19 -6.59
CA GLU A 199 -1.01 0.85 -6.61
C GLU A 199 -0.76 1.86 -7.74
N VAL A 200 -1.83 2.24 -8.42
CA VAL A 200 -1.89 3.40 -9.29
C VAL A 200 -2.24 4.63 -8.46
N ILE A 201 -1.52 5.74 -8.69
CA ILE A 201 -1.73 7.00 -7.99
C ILE A 201 -2.54 7.96 -8.86
N LEU A 202 -3.78 8.24 -8.46
CA LEU A 202 -4.56 9.34 -9.01
C LEU A 202 -4.24 10.62 -8.23
N LYS A 203 -3.62 11.59 -8.91
CA LYS A 203 -3.39 12.93 -8.35
C LYS A 203 -4.70 13.72 -8.30
N LEU A 204 -4.96 14.32 -7.15
CA LEU A 204 -6.14 15.13 -6.86
C LEU A 204 -5.73 16.61 -6.67
N PRO A 205 -6.69 17.55 -6.74
CA PRO A 205 -6.42 18.95 -6.42
C PRO A 205 -5.84 19.13 -5.01
N ASN A 206 -5.16 20.26 -4.79
CA ASN A 206 -4.52 20.63 -3.51
C ASN A 206 -3.44 19.64 -3.06
N ASN A 207 -2.72 19.04 -4.02
CA ASN A 207 -1.63 18.08 -3.77
C ASN A 207 -2.07 16.84 -2.97
N ARG A 208 -3.36 16.48 -3.04
CA ARG A 208 -3.86 15.22 -2.52
C ARG A 208 -3.71 14.13 -3.58
N GLN A 209 -3.81 12.88 -3.16
CA GLN A 209 -3.81 11.73 -4.05
C GLN A 209 -4.62 10.58 -3.45
N VAL A 210 -5.16 9.74 -4.33
CA VAL A 210 -5.77 8.46 -3.96
C VAL A 210 -5.02 7.34 -4.67
N ALA A 211 -4.62 6.35 -3.89
CA ALA A 211 -3.99 5.14 -4.37
C ALA A 211 -5.06 4.06 -4.57
N TYR A 212 -5.02 3.37 -5.71
CA TYR A 212 -6.00 2.36 -6.08
C TYR A 212 -5.34 1.30 -6.95
N ALA A 213 -5.94 0.11 -7.03
CA ALA A 213 -5.55 -0.91 -7.98
C ALA A 213 -6.80 -1.41 -8.71
N HIS A 214 -6.63 -1.94 -9.91
CA HIS A 214 -7.77 -2.46 -10.67
C HIS A 214 -7.36 -3.61 -11.58
N ASN A 215 -8.30 -4.51 -11.87
CA ASN A 215 -8.14 -5.61 -12.80
C ASN A 215 -9.45 -5.89 -13.55
N GLY A 216 -9.43 -6.82 -14.49
CA GLY A 216 -10.64 -7.20 -15.22
C GLY A 216 -10.81 -6.37 -16.47
N TYR A 217 -12.02 -5.85 -16.72
CA TYR A 217 -12.38 -5.19 -17.98
C TYR A 217 -12.66 -3.70 -17.76
N PRO A 218 -11.69 -2.78 -17.98
CA PRO A 218 -11.89 -1.35 -17.71
C PRO A 218 -12.94 -0.66 -18.58
N SER A 219 -13.30 -1.25 -19.73
CA SER A 219 -14.40 -0.79 -20.57
C SER A 219 -15.78 -1.21 -20.04
N SER A 220 -15.82 -2.11 -19.05
CA SER A 220 -17.06 -2.59 -18.45
C SER A 220 -17.71 -1.50 -17.62
N ARG A 221 -19.03 -1.43 -17.73
CA ARG A 221 -19.90 -0.56 -16.94
C ARG A 221 -20.47 -1.29 -15.73
N THR A 222 -20.15 -2.56 -15.55
CA THR A 222 -20.41 -3.31 -14.32
C THR A 222 -19.14 -3.31 -13.49
N VAL A 223 -19.23 -2.79 -12.27
CA VAL A 223 -18.06 -2.47 -11.44
C VAL A 223 -18.19 -3.12 -10.07
N ILE A 224 -17.11 -3.72 -9.59
CA ILE A 224 -16.93 -4.04 -8.16
C ILE A 224 -15.95 -3.03 -7.59
N LEU A 225 -16.39 -2.28 -6.59
CA LEU A 225 -15.55 -1.41 -5.77
C LEU A 225 -15.26 -2.08 -4.43
N PHE A 226 -14.00 -2.36 -4.14
CA PHE A 226 -13.57 -3.00 -2.91
C PHE A 226 -12.73 -2.06 -2.02
N PHE A 227 -12.95 -2.13 -0.71
CA PHE A 227 -12.12 -1.46 0.30
C PHE A 227 -11.40 -2.50 1.18
N PRO A 228 -10.06 -2.51 1.21
CA PRO A 228 -9.29 -3.42 2.03
C PRO A 228 -9.40 -3.06 3.53
N GLY A 229 -9.02 -4.01 4.37
CA GLY A 229 -8.99 -3.85 5.83
C GLY A 229 -7.85 -2.96 6.33
N ILE A 230 -7.70 -2.89 7.65
CA ILE A 230 -6.52 -2.26 8.25
C ILE A 230 -5.26 -3.04 7.87
N PHE A 231 -4.14 -2.34 7.77
CA PHE A 231 -2.86 -2.94 7.38
C PHE A 231 -2.86 -3.59 5.99
N ALA A 232 -3.67 -3.04 5.07
CA ALA A 232 -3.70 -3.50 3.69
C ALA A 232 -3.88 -2.31 2.75
N VAL A 233 -3.17 -2.33 1.64
CA VAL A 233 -3.36 -1.41 0.52
C VAL A 233 -4.20 -2.06 -0.58
N ALA A 234 -4.65 -1.25 -1.53
CA ALA A 234 -5.32 -1.68 -2.73
C ALA A 234 -4.41 -2.62 -3.53
N ARG A 235 -4.90 -3.83 -3.80
CA ARG A 235 -4.26 -4.78 -4.70
C ARG A 235 -5.30 -5.44 -5.59
N ALA A 236 -4.93 -5.66 -6.84
CA ALA A 236 -5.78 -6.29 -7.83
C ALA A 236 -5.08 -7.47 -8.51
N ASP A 237 -4.04 -8.03 -7.93
CA ASP A 237 -3.22 -9.10 -8.50
C ASP A 237 -3.96 -10.43 -8.68
N SER A 238 -4.97 -10.70 -7.85
CA SER A 238 -5.85 -11.86 -8.01
C SER A 238 -7.16 -11.49 -8.70
N VAL A 239 -7.44 -12.15 -9.83
CA VAL A 239 -8.72 -12.01 -10.52
C VAL A 239 -9.75 -12.93 -9.85
N LEU A 240 -10.88 -12.35 -9.43
CA LEU A 240 -12.03 -13.13 -8.96
C LEU A 240 -12.65 -13.87 -10.14
N GLU A 241 -13.11 -15.10 -9.94
CA GLU A 241 -13.71 -15.91 -11.02
C GLU A 241 -14.92 -15.21 -11.67
N CYS A 242 -15.71 -14.48 -10.85
CA CYS A 242 -16.85 -13.72 -11.36
C CYS A 242 -16.43 -12.55 -12.26
N VAL A 243 -15.25 -11.96 -12.04
CA VAL A 243 -14.75 -10.82 -12.82
C VAL A 243 -14.46 -11.25 -14.24
N GLU A 244 -13.81 -12.40 -14.42
CA GLU A 244 -13.53 -12.94 -15.74
C GLU A 244 -14.80 -13.44 -16.45
N ARG A 245 -15.66 -14.14 -15.71
CA ARG A 245 -16.90 -14.74 -16.23
C ARG A 245 -17.91 -13.69 -16.70
N GLU A 246 -18.15 -12.68 -15.87
CA GLU A 246 -19.20 -11.68 -16.09
C GLU A 246 -18.65 -10.38 -16.73
N LYS A 247 -17.36 -10.35 -17.07
CA LYS A 247 -16.68 -9.20 -17.71
C LYS A 247 -16.79 -7.91 -16.88
N ILE A 248 -16.43 -7.99 -15.61
CA ILE A 248 -16.56 -6.89 -14.63
C ILE A 248 -15.27 -6.07 -14.57
N HIS A 249 -15.37 -4.77 -14.26
CA HIS A 249 -14.23 -3.97 -13.82
C HIS A 249 -14.10 -4.06 -12.29
N TYR A 250 -13.04 -4.68 -11.79
CA TYR A 250 -12.77 -4.72 -10.35
C TYR A 250 -11.80 -3.61 -9.99
N VAL A 251 -12.22 -2.75 -9.07
CA VAL A 251 -11.49 -1.60 -8.58
C VAL A 251 -11.38 -1.73 -7.07
N THR A 252 -10.19 -1.56 -6.53
CA THR A 252 -9.95 -1.50 -5.09
C THR A 252 -9.25 -0.19 -4.74
N ILE A 253 -9.65 0.44 -3.64
CA ILE A 253 -9.15 1.77 -3.23
C ILE A 253 -8.49 1.66 -1.88
N THR A 254 -7.29 2.22 -1.73
CA THR A 254 -6.67 2.40 -0.42
C THR A 254 -7.34 3.57 0.28
N PRO A 255 -7.98 3.34 1.44
CA PRO A 255 -8.73 4.40 2.13
C PRO A 255 -7.87 5.61 2.51
N PRO A 256 -8.47 6.80 2.70
CA PRO A 256 -7.73 7.99 3.12
C PRO A 256 -6.90 7.77 4.38
N GLY A 257 -5.63 8.21 4.34
CA GLY A 257 -4.70 8.12 5.47
C GLY A 257 -3.97 6.78 5.60
N LEU A 258 -4.13 5.89 4.63
CA LEU A 258 -3.44 4.61 4.56
C LEU A 258 -2.57 4.54 3.30
N GLY A 259 -1.42 3.87 3.41
CA GLY A 259 -0.50 3.69 2.29
C GLY A 259 -0.19 4.99 1.58
N GLN A 260 -0.25 4.98 0.26
CA GLN A 260 0.01 6.17 -0.56
C GLN A 260 -1.21 7.11 -0.70
N SER A 261 -2.37 6.79 -0.12
CA SER A 261 -3.53 7.69 -0.15
C SER A 261 -3.38 8.83 0.85
N SER A 262 -3.70 10.05 0.42
CA SER A 262 -3.71 11.21 1.31
C SER A 262 -4.67 11.02 2.48
N GLY A 263 -4.32 11.58 3.64
CA GLY A 263 -5.21 11.65 4.81
C GLY A 263 -6.48 12.46 4.57
N THR A 264 -7.29 12.53 5.63
CA THR A 264 -8.50 13.36 5.70
C THR A 264 -8.17 14.81 5.32
N ALA A 265 -8.92 15.38 4.38
CA ALA A 265 -8.69 16.76 3.94
C ALA A 265 -8.90 17.75 5.10
N LYS A 266 -8.07 18.79 5.17
CA LYS A 266 -8.13 19.79 6.23
C LYS A 266 -9.53 20.43 6.32
N GLY A 267 -10.13 20.36 7.51
CA GLY A 267 -11.46 20.91 7.76
C GLY A 267 -12.63 20.09 7.21
N LYS A 268 -12.36 18.88 6.71
CA LYS A 268 -13.35 17.90 6.27
C LYS A 268 -13.42 16.73 7.24
N THR A 269 -14.55 16.07 7.25
CA THR A 269 -14.69 14.76 7.90
C THR A 269 -14.04 13.68 7.05
N TYR A 270 -13.72 12.54 7.67
CA TYR A 270 -13.24 11.36 6.94
C TYR A 270 -14.20 10.96 5.82
N ARG A 271 -15.51 10.89 6.12
CA ARG A 271 -16.57 10.58 5.15
C ARG A 271 -16.54 11.52 3.94
N GLU A 272 -16.48 12.83 4.16
CA GLU A 272 -16.44 13.81 3.07
C GLU A 272 -15.20 13.61 2.18
N SER A 273 -14.04 13.32 2.79
CA SER A 273 -12.80 13.07 2.05
C SER A 273 -12.89 11.78 1.24
N LEU A 274 -13.34 10.69 1.87
CA LEU A 274 -13.55 9.39 1.23
C LEU A 274 -14.49 9.49 0.01
N ILE A 275 -15.64 10.16 0.16
CA ILE A 275 -16.62 10.31 -0.92
C ILE A 275 -16.03 11.14 -2.05
N ALA A 276 -15.35 12.26 -1.74
CA ALA A 276 -14.74 13.11 -2.75
C ALA A 276 -13.64 12.37 -3.54
N ASP A 277 -12.79 11.60 -2.84
CA ASP A 277 -11.69 10.86 -3.45
C ASP A 277 -12.20 9.70 -4.32
N THR A 278 -13.19 8.95 -3.81
CA THR A 278 -13.85 7.88 -4.57
C THR A 278 -14.59 8.43 -5.80
N ARG A 279 -15.26 9.57 -5.66
CA ARG A 279 -15.90 10.26 -6.79
C ARG A 279 -14.88 10.68 -7.84
N ALA A 280 -13.78 11.32 -7.44
CA ALA A 280 -12.76 11.75 -8.38
C ALA A 280 -12.16 10.57 -9.15
N LEU A 281 -11.97 9.43 -8.48
CA LEU A 281 -11.56 8.19 -9.14
C LEU A 281 -12.59 7.72 -10.17
N PHE A 282 -13.87 7.67 -9.80
CA PHE A 282 -14.92 7.23 -10.73
C PHE A 282 -15.14 8.22 -11.88
N ASP A 283 -15.04 9.53 -11.65
CA ASP A 283 -15.10 10.54 -12.71
C ASP A 283 -13.93 10.36 -13.71
N SER A 284 -12.76 9.91 -13.23
CA SER A 284 -11.59 9.59 -14.06
C SER A 284 -11.78 8.29 -14.87
N LEU A 285 -12.25 7.23 -14.22
CA LEU A 285 -12.44 5.91 -14.86
C LEU A 285 -13.68 5.87 -15.78
N TYR A 286 -14.72 6.65 -15.46
CA TYR A 286 -16.01 6.65 -16.15
C TYR A 286 -16.46 8.07 -16.48
N PRO A 287 -15.79 8.75 -17.43
CA PRO A 287 -16.02 10.17 -17.72
C PRO A 287 -17.40 10.48 -18.29
N ASP A 288 -18.13 9.48 -18.79
CA ASP A 288 -19.52 9.66 -19.24
C ASP A 288 -20.54 9.67 -18.08
N GLY A 289 -20.09 9.39 -16.85
CA GLY A 289 -20.88 9.39 -15.62
C GLY A 289 -21.90 8.25 -15.55
N LYS A 290 -21.72 7.16 -16.30
CA LYS A 290 -22.71 6.09 -16.37
C LYS A 290 -22.13 4.71 -16.15
N LEU A 291 -22.84 3.94 -15.34
CA LEU A 291 -22.59 2.51 -15.12
C LEU A 291 -23.86 1.72 -15.46
N ASP A 292 -23.71 0.42 -15.56
CA ASP A 292 -24.81 -0.54 -15.66
C ASP A 292 -25.09 -1.12 -14.27
N ALA A 293 -24.05 -1.37 -13.48
CA ALA A 293 -24.16 -1.78 -12.07
C ALA A 293 -22.89 -1.45 -11.27
N LEU A 294 -23.06 -1.10 -10.01
CA LEU A 294 -21.98 -0.91 -9.02
C LEU A 294 -22.20 -1.82 -7.83
N TYR A 295 -21.22 -2.65 -7.50
CA TYR A 295 -21.19 -3.47 -6.29
C TYR A 295 -20.16 -2.90 -5.33
N VAL A 296 -20.56 -2.57 -4.11
CA VAL A 296 -19.67 -1.97 -3.11
C VAL A 296 -19.33 -3.00 -2.05
N ALA A 297 -18.05 -3.28 -1.85
CA ALA A 297 -17.60 -4.31 -0.93
C ALA A 297 -16.47 -3.82 -0.03
N GLY A 298 -16.34 -4.45 1.13
CA GLY A 298 -15.20 -4.23 2.00
C GLY A 298 -14.93 -5.42 2.90
N GLY A 299 -13.69 -5.53 3.36
CA GLY A 299 -13.27 -6.53 4.33
C GLY A 299 -12.77 -5.90 5.62
N SER A 300 -13.12 -6.48 6.77
CA SER A 300 -12.72 -5.98 8.08
C SER A 300 -13.03 -4.48 8.21
N PHE A 301 -12.08 -3.65 8.62
CA PHE A 301 -12.25 -2.19 8.70
C PHE A 301 -12.65 -1.53 7.38
N GLY A 302 -12.34 -2.12 6.22
CA GLY A 302 -12.79 -1.64 4.91
C GLY A 302 -14.32 -1.68 4.74
N THR A 303 -15.03 -2.42 5.59
CA THR A 303 -16.51 -2.35 5.63
C THR A 303 -17.04 -0.99 6.08
N ALA A 304 -16.28 -0.19 6.82
CA ALA A 304 -16.69 1.16 7.20
C ALA A 304 -16.74 2.10 5.98
N PRO A 305 -15.63 2.30 5.21
CA PRO A 305 -15.68 3.12 4.00
C PRO A 305 -16.65 2.55 2.95
N ALA A 306 -16.75 1.22 2.80
CA ALA A 306 -17.73 0.60 1.91
C ALA A 306 -19.18 1.01 2.25
N GLN A 307 -19.54 1.01 3.54
CA GLN A 307 -20.85 1.46 3.99
C GLN A 307 -21.07 2.97 3.81
N MET A 308 -20.05 3.79 4.04
CA MET A 308 -20.13 5.23 3.80
C MET A 308 -20.39 5.57 2.33
N ILE A 309 -19.75 4.86 1.40
CA ILE A 309 -20.02 4.99 -0.05
C ILE A 309 -21.40 4.46 -0.42
N PHE A 310 -21.78 3.31 0.14
CA PHE A 310 -23.10 2.70 -0.10
C PHE A 310 -24.26 3.62 0.32
N GLY A 311 -24.14 4.26 1.48
CA GLY A 311 -25.15 5.17 2.03
C GLY A 311 -24.94 6.66 1.67
N ALA A 312 -23.99 6.98 0.79
CA ALA A 312 -23.74 8.36 0.37
C ALA A 312 -24.94 8.92 -0.41
N GLY A 313 -25.25 10.21 -0.21
CA GLY A 313 -26.28 10.87 -1.00
C GLY A 313 -25.85 10.97 -2.47
N TYR A 314 -26.79 10.82 -3.39
CA TYR A 314 -26.50 10.85 -4.83
C TYR A 314 -25.99 12.21 -5.36
N ASP A 315 -26.14 13.29 -4.61
CA ASP A 315 -25.55 14.58 -4.96
C ASP A 315 -24.05 14.62 -4.62
N GLU A 316 -23.65 13.89 -3.57
CA GLU A 316 -22.26 13.75 -3.15
C GLU A 316 -21.54 12.70 -4.01
N PHE A 317 -22.16 11.52 -4.20
CA PHE A 317 -21.66 10.42 -5.02
C PHE A 317 -22.69 9.97 -6.08
N PRO A 318 -22.72 10.60 -7.27
CA PRO A 318 -23.70 10.31 -8.32
C PRO A 318 -23.73 8.86 -8.79
N PHE A 319 -22.57 8.19 -8.78
CA PHE A 319 -22.46 6.78 -9.16
C PHE A 319 -23.21 5.83 -8.21
N GLY A 320 -23.55 6.28 -6.99
CA GLY A 320 -24.37 5.51 -6.05
C GLY A 320 -25.77 5.17 -6.58
N ARG A 321 -26.25 5.88 -7.62
CA ARG A 321 -27.50 5.55 -8.33
C ARG A 321 -27.46 4.20 -9.03
N TYR A 322 -26.27 3.73 -9.38
CA TYR A 322 -26.04 2.45 -10.06
C TYR A 322 -25.75 1.31 -9.08
N THR A 323 -25.74 1.57 -7.77
CA THR A 323 -25.47 0.52 -6.77
C THR A 323 -26.49 -0.60 -6.88
N ALA A 324 -26.02 -1.80 -7.18
CA ALA A 324 -26.81 -3.02 -7.32
C ALA A 324 -26.84 -3.85 -6.03
N GLY A 325 -25.78 -3.77 -5.22
CA GLY A 325 -25.70 -4.44 -3.93
C GLY A 325 -24.40 -4.13 -3.19
N ALA A 326 -24.29 -4.60 -1.96
CA ALA A 326 -23.07 -4.48 -1.17
C ALA A 326 -22.69 -5.78 -0.45
N CYS A 327 -21.40 -5.96 -0.20
CA CYS A 327 -20.85 -7.10 0.56
C CYS A 327 -19.97 -6.62 1.71
N LEU A 328 -20.32 -7.00 2.93
CA LEU A 328 -19.62 -6.60 4.16
C LEU A 328 -19.01 -7.83 4.81
N MET A 329 -17.70 -8.05 4.63
CA MET A 329 -16.98 -9.21 5.17
C MET A 329 -16.32 -8.87 6.50
N ALA A 330 -16.61 -9.65 7.55
CA ALA A 330 -16.16 -9.36 8.92
C ALA A 330 -16.51 -7.92 9.33
N GLY A 331 -17.78 -7.54 9.12
CA GLY A 331 -18.18 -6.14 9.04
C GLY A 331 -18.31 -5.42 10.37
N PHE A 332 -17.96 -4.14 10.38
CA PHE A 332 -18.22 -3.23 11.49
C PHE A 332 -19.54 -2.49 11.30
N SER A 333 -20.35 -2.38 12.34
CA SER A 333 -21.52 -1.49 12.36
C SER A 333 -21.09 -0.03 12.59
N PRO A 334 -21.88 0.97 12.15
CA PRO A 334 -21.72 2.36 12.61
C PRO A 334 -21.93 2.44 14.13
N LEU A 335 -20.86 2.67 14.90
CA LEU A 335 -20.92 2.59 16.36
C LEU A 335 -21.79 3.69 16.99
N ALA A 336 -21.90 4.83 16.31
CA ALA A 336 -22.85 5.89 16.66
C ALA A 336 -24.32 5.43 16.64
N GLN A 337 -24.66 4.37 15.89
CA GLN A 337 -26.01 3.81 15.76
C GLN A 337 -26.17 2.49 16.53
N HIS A 338 -25.11 1.71 16.69
CA HIS A 338 -25.13 0.42 17.37
C HIS A 338 -24.92 0.57 18.88
N LYS A 339 -25.93 1.04 19.62
CA LYS A 339 -25.82 1.38 21.07
C LYS A 339 -25.17 0.32 21.98
N ASN A 340 -25.31 -0.96 21.66
CA ASN A 340 -24.80 -2.06 22.48
C ASN A 340 -23.58 -2.76 21.86
N TYR A 341 -22.88 -2.14 20.90
CA TYR A 341 -21.75 -2.78 20.22
C TYR A 341 -20.66 -3.27 21.19
N SER A 342 -20.50 -2.65 22.36
CA SER A 342 -19.50 -3.06 23.34
C SER A 342 -19.74 -4.46 23.88
N THR A 343 -20.98 -4.97 23.85
CA THR A 343 -21.29 -6.34 24.31
C THR A 343 -20.89 -7.40 23.29
N THR A 344 -20.56 -6.98 22.06
CA THR A 344 -20.16 -7.88 20.96
C THR A 344 -18.65 -7.88 20.74
N LEU A 345 -17.90 -7.07 21.49
CA LEU A 345 -16.44 -6.96 21.39
C LEU A 345 -15.75 -7.77 22.49
N THR A 346 -14.62 -8.39 22.14
CA THR A 346 -13.66 -8.85 23.15
C THR A 346 -13.06 -7.67 23.90
N TRP A 347 -12.44 -7.93 25.06
CA TRP A 347 -11.76 -6.87 25.81
C TRP A 347 -10.67 -6.18 24.97
N GLN A 348 -9.90 -6.93 24.22
CA GLN A 348 -8.86 -6.42 23.33
C GLN A 348 -9.45 -5.46 22.30
N ASN A 349 -10.52 -5.86 21.61
CA ASN A 349 -11.16 -5.03 20.59
C ASN A 349 -11.90 -3.84 21.19
N TYR A 350 -12.48 -3.98 22.39
CA TYR A 350 -13.06 -2.87 23.12
C TYR A 350 -12.02 -1.79 23.46
N PHE A 351 -10.79 -2.17 23.82
CA PHE A 351 -9.70 -1.21 24.01
C PHE A 351 -9.13 -0.65 22.70
N ALA A 352 -9.24 -1.38 21.58
CA ALA A 352 -8.77 -0.92 20.28
C ALA A 352 -9.73 0.06 19.61
N VAL A 353 -11.04 -0.22 19.60
CA VAL A 353 -12.04 0.56 18.84
C VAL A 353 -13.20 1.10 19.69
N GLY A 354 -13.25 0.75 20.97
CA GLY A 354 -14.27 1.23 21.91
C GLY A 354 -13.98 2.62 22.48
N PRO A 355 -14.76 3.06 23.49
CA PRO A 355 -14.60 4.39 24.07
C PRO A 355 -13.20 4.68 24.65
N PRO A 356 -12.47 3.72 25.26
CA PRO A 356 -11.10 3.97 25.73
C PRO A 356 -10.12 4.41 24.66
N SER A 357 -10.36 4.06 23.40
CA SER A 357 -9.48 4.44 22.30
C SER A 357 -9.78 5.84 21.75
N ARG A 358 -10.73 6.57 22.33
CA ARG A 358 -11.05 7.96 21.98
C ARG A 358 -10.50 8.98 22.99
N VAL A 359 -9.47 8.59 23.73
CA VAL A 359 -8.75 9.50 24.62
C VAL A 359 -8.09 10.63 23.81
N PRO A 360 -7.97 11.85 24.37
CA PRO A 360 -7.41 12.99 23.65
C PRO A 360 -6.06 12.69 22.98
N PHE A 361 -5.85 13.29 21.81
CA PHE A 361 -4.62 13.15 21.01
C PHE A 361 -4.32 11.73 20.51
N ASN A 362 -5.31 10.83 20.54
CA ASN A 362 -5.21 9.42 20.11
C ASN A 362 -4.12 8.68 20.88
N ALA A 363 -3.98 8.96 22.18
CA ALA A 363 -2.87 8.46 23.00
C ALA A 363 -2.78 6.92 23.01
N MET A 364 -3.92 6.21 23.05
CA MET A 364 -3.94 4.74 23.01
C MET A 364 -3.45 4.20 21.66
N GLN A 365 -3.87 4.79 20.54
CA GLN A 365 -3.41 4.40 19.20
C GLN A 365 -1.95 4.77 19.01
N ARG A 366 -1.47 5.89 19.57
CA ARG A 366 -0.04 6.22 19.54
C ARG A 366 0.79 5.19 20.30
N LEU A 367 0.32 4.72 21.45
CA LEU A 367 0.95 3.63 22.21
C LEU A 367 0.95 2.32 21.41
N ALA A 368 -0.20 1.96 20.82
CA ALA A 368 -0.30 0.77 19.97
C ALA A 368 0.61 0.86 18.73
N LYS A 369 0.67 2.03 18.08
CA LYS A 369 1.59 2.32 16.99
C LYS A 369 3.03 2.09 17.43
N MET A 370 3.45 2.60 18.58
CA MET A 370 4.83 2.36 19.07
C MET A 370 5.12 0.87 19.26
N ALA A 371 4.15 0.08 19.72
CA ALA A 371 4.30 -1.37 19.89
C ALA A 371 4.32 -2.15 18.56
N PHE A 372 3.59 -1.67 17.54
CA PHE A 372 3.50 -2.33 16.25
C PHE A 372 4.55 -1.85 15.25
N ALA A 373 5.00 -0.61 15.32
CA ALA A 373 5.88 0.00 14.32
C ALA A 373 7.17 -0.80 14.13
N SER A 374 7.77 -1.33 15.20
CA SER A 374 8.97 -2.18 15.11
C SER A 374 8.68 -3.57 14.54
N LYS A 375 7.47 -4.10 14.73
CA LYS A 375 7.05 -5.36 14.11
C LYS A 375 6.73 -5.17 12.63
N LEU A 376 6.27 -3.98 12.26
CA LEU A 376 5.85 -3.62 10.90
C LEU A 376 6.90 -2.78 10.17
N SER A 377 8.17 -2.81 10.60
CA SER A 377 9.26 -2.08 9.93
C SER A 377 10.05 -2.94 8.95
N THR A 378 9.98 -4.27 9.08
CA THR A 378 10.64 -5.20 8.17
C THR A 378 9.67 -6.26 7.70
N ARG A 379 9.97 -6.87 6.55
CA ARG A 379 9.17 -7.95 5.97
C ARG A 379 9.09 -9.15 6.90
N GLU A 380 10.22 -9.59 7.44
CA GLU A 380 10.28 -10.72 8.37
C GLU A 380 9.48 -10.45 9.65
N GLY A 381 9.63 -9.27 10.25
CA GLY A 381 8.86 -8.86 11.43
C GLY A 381 7.36 -8.87 11.16
N THR A 382 6.96 -8.43 9.97
CA THR A 382 5.57 -8.37 9.54
C THR A 382 5.00 -9.75 9.28
N ILE A 383 5.75 -10.65 8.61
CA ILE A 383 5.38 -12.06 8.44
C ILE A 383 5.15 -12.72 9.80
N LYS A 384 6.07 -12.50 10.75
CA LYS A 384 5.93 -13.02 12.12
C LYS A 384 4.68 -12.46 12.79
N PHE A 385 4.44 -11.16 12.69
CA PHE A 385 3.25 -10.52 13.24
C PHE A 385 1.95 -11.09 12.66
N LEU A 386 1.89 -11.30 11.33
CA LEU A 386 0.73 -11.88 10.66
C LEU A 386 0.50 -13.33 11.06
N ASN A 387 1.56 -14.14 11.18
CA ASN A 387 1.44 -15.51 11.68
C ASN A 387 0.89 -15.53 13.10
N GLU A 388 1.49 -14.77 14.02
CA GLU A 388 1.07 -14.68 15.41
C GLU A 388 -0.38 -14.18 15.56
N THR A 389 -0.85 -13.31 14.66
CA THR A 389 -2.16 -12.65 14.80
C THR A 389 -3.28 -13.37 14.03
N LEU A 390 -2.96 -14.03 12.91
CA LEU A 390 -3.96 -14.58 11.99
C LEU A 390 -3.82 -16.09 11.77
N PHE A 391 -2.61 -16.56 11.42
CA PHE A 391 -2.44 -17.94 10.93
C PHE A 391 -2.22 -18.97 12.05
N ASP A 392 -1.50 -18.61 13.12
CA ASP A 392 -1.22 -19.52 14.24
C ASP A 392 -2.47 -19.87 15.04
N HIS A 393 -3.51 -19.04 14.94
CA HIS A 393 -4.81 -19.23 15.57
C HIS A 393 -5.81 -20.04 14.73
N MET A 394 -5.45 -20.44 13.50
CA MET A 394 -6.31 -21.26 12.66
C MET A 394 -6.51 -22.65 13.26
N THR A 395 -7.76 -23.11 13.25
CA THR A 395 -8.10 -24.50 13.56
C THR A 395 -7.57 -25.45 12.48
N ASP A 396 -7.49 -26.74 12.78
CA ASP A 396 -7.07 -27.74 11.77
C ASP A 396 -8.03 -27.80 10.58
N GLU A 397 -9.32 -27.57 10.81
CA GLU A 397 -10.34 -27.46 9.76
C GLU A 397 -10.10 -26.23 8.87
N GLU A 398 -9.83 -25.08 9.48
CA GLU A 398 -9.51 -23.84 8.74
C GLU A 398 -8.21 -23.98 7.94
N LYS A 399 -7.19 -24.65 8.48
CA LYS A 399 -5.94 -24.95 7.77
C LYS A 399 -6.20 -25.86 6.56
N ALA A 400 -7.10 -26.83 6.67
CA ALA A 400 -7.49 -27.69 5.54
C ALA A 400 -8.20 -26.89 4.44
N ILE A 401 -9.12 -25.99 4.82
CA ILE A 401 -9.80 -25.08 3.88
C ILE A 401 -8.80 -24.17 3.18
N MET A 402 -7.87 -23.56 3.93
CA MET A 402 -6.81 -22.73 3.38
C MET A 402 -5.94 -23.52 2.40
N HIS A 403 -5.55 -24.74 2.76
CA HIS A 403 -4.74 -25.61 1.89
C HIS A 403 -5.45 -25.92 0.56
N ASP A 404 -6.75 -26.23 0.60
CA ASP A 404 -7.52 -26.49 -0.61
C ASP A 404 -7.70 -25.23 -1.48
N TRP A 405 -7.90 -24.07 -0.85
CA TRP A 405 -7.94 -22.79 -1.54
C TRP A 405 -6.60 -22.44 -2.19
N LEU A 406 -5.48 -22.59 -1.47
CA LEU A 406 -4.13 -22.41 -1.97
C LEU A 406 -3.84 -23.29 -3.19
N LYS A 407 -4.23 -24.58 -3.11
CA LYS A 407 -4.11 -25.53 -4.22
C LYS A 407 -4.91 -25.09 -5.45
N ARG A 408 -6.14 -24.61 -5.27
CA ARG A 408 -6.96 -24.09 -6.38
C ARG A 408 -6.35 -22.85 -7.02
N LYS A 409 -5.73 -21.98 -6.21
CA LYS A 409 -5.08 -20.76 -6.69
C LYS A 409 -3.66 -20.98 -7.22
N GLY A 410 -3.10 -22.18 -7.08
CA GLY A 410 -1.72 -22.48 -7.45
C GLY A 410 -0.72 -21.65 -6.64
N LYS A 411 -0.99 -21.45 -5.35
CA LYS A 411 -0.19 -20.64 -4.43
C LYS A 411 0.24 -21.45 -3.21
N THR A 412 1.31 -21.01 -2.56
CA THR A 412 1.76 -21.51 -1.27
C THR A 412 1.30 -20.58 -0.14
N GLN A 413 1.30 -21.09 1.09
CA GLN A 413 1.03 -20.24 2.26
C GLN A 413 2.09 -19.14 2.41
N GLU A 414 3.36 -19.47 2.15
CA GLU A 414 4.47 -18.51 2.22
C GLU A 414 4.28 -17.35 1.24
N GLU A 415 3.87 -17.63 0.00
CA GLU A 415 3.57 -16.58 -0.99
C GLU A 415 2.44 -15.65 -0.51
N ILE A 416 1.36 -16.21 0.07
CA ILE A 416 0.22 -15.42 0.54
C ILE A 416 0.58 -14.60 1.79
N VAL A 417 1.27 -15.20 2.75
CA VAL A 417 1.71 -14.50 3.97
C VAL A 417 2.73 -13.42 3.62
N GLY A 418 3.71 -13.71 2.75
CA GLY A 418 4.69 -12.75 2.26
C GLY A 418 4.01 -11.57 1.56
N ARG A 419 3.01 -11.85 0.72
CA ARG A 419 2.24 -10.79 0.05
C ARG A 419 1.40 -9.95 1.02
N MET A 420 0.77 -10.57 2.02
CA MET A 420 0.07 -9.83 3.07
C MET A 420 1.04 -8.95 3.86
N ALA A 421 2.27 -9.42 4.08
CA ALA A 421 3.31 -8.64 4.73
C ALA A 421 3.72 -7.44 3.88
N ASP A 422 3.91 -7.62 2.57
CA ASP A 422 4.25 -6.54 1.65
C ASP A 422 3.14 -5.48 1.62
N GLY A 423 1.86 -5.90 1.58
CA GLY A 423 0.72 -5.00 1.69
C GLY A 423 0.63 -4.27 3.03
N THR A 424 0.98 -4.96 4.13
CA THR A 424 1.02 -4.37 5.47
C THR A 424 2.10 -3.30 5.56
N LEU A 425 3.32 -3.60 5.09
CA LEU A 425 4.43 -2.64 5.04
C LEU A 425 4.06 -1.41 4.23
N ALA A 426 3.56 -1.62 3.01
CA ALA A 426 3.13 -0.52 2.14
C ALA A 426 2.07 0.35 2.81
N SER A 427 1.14 -0.25 3.56
CA SER A 427 0.06 0.48 4.23
C SER A 427 0.54 1.46 5.31
N VAL A 428 1.71 1.20 5.91
CA VAL A 428 2.27 2.01 7.01
C VAL A 428 3.51 2.80 6.62
N ALA A 429 3.98 2.65 5.39
CA ALA A 429 5.23 3.24 4.90
C ALA A 429 5.21 4.77 4.88
N VAL A 430 4.09 5.37 4.44
CA VAL A 430 3.97 6.83 4.29
C VAL A 430 3.27 7.47 5.48
N SER A 431 2.18 6.86 5.96
CA SER A 431 1.38 7.42 7.05
C SER A 431 0.77 6.34 7.94
N TRP A 432 0.48 6.75 9.17
CA TRP A 432 -0.31 5.98 10.14
C TRP A 432 -1.64 6.66 10.46
N ASP A 433 -2.01 7.73 9.74
CA ASP A 433 -3.15 8.57 10.07
C ASP A 433 -4.44 7.76 10.14
N TRP A 434 -4.67 6.85 9.19
CA TRP A 434 -5.82 5.95 9.22
C TRP A 434 -5.87 5.10 10.50
N PHE A 435 -4.73 4.50 10.89
CA PHE A 435 -4.64 3.72 12.13
C PHE A 435 -4.93 4.58 13.37
N LEU A 436 -4.45 5.82 13.38
CA LEU A 436 -4.67 6.76 14.47
C LEU A 436 -6.12 7.26 14.54
N GLU A 437 -6.80 7.38 13.40
CA GLU A 437 -8.17 7.89 13.27
C GLU A 437 -9.24 6.79 13.35
N ILE A 438 -8.87 5.50 13.31
CA ILE A 438 -9.81 4.40 13.10
C ILE A 438 -10.98 4.35 14.09
N SER A 439 -10.72 4.67 15.36
CA SER A 439 -11.76 4.73 16.38
C SER A 439 -12.69 5.93 16.15
N ASP A 440 -12.14 7.09 15.83
CA ASP A 440 -12.94 8.26 15.51
C ASP A 440 -13.79 8.04 14.26
N VAL A 441 -13.26 7.35 13.25
CA VAL A 441 -14.00 6.99 12.03
C VAL A 441 -15.17 6.07 12.36
N LEU A 442 -14.95 5.01 13.13
CA LEU A 442 -16.02 4.07 13.52
C LEU A 442 -17.12 4.71 14.38
N HIS A 443 -16.77 5.73 15.17
CA HIS A 443 -17.71 6.48 16.02
C HIS A 443 -18.28 7.73 15.36
N SER A 444 -17.79 8.10 14.16
CA SER A 444 -18.23 9.30 13.46
C SER A 444 -19.65 9.16 12.90
N ASP A 445 -20.22 10.29 12.50
CA ASP A 445 -21.45 10.27 11.71
C ASP A 445 -21.13 9.85 10.26
N TRP A 446 -21.67 8.70 9.85
CA TRP A 446 -21.50 8.17 8.50
C TRP A 446 -22.48 8.80 7.49
N GLY A 447 -23.31 9.76 7.94
CA GLY A 447 -24.21 10.54 7.10
C GLY A 447 -25.49 9.81 6.69
N PHE A 448 -25.71 8.59 7.21
CA PHE A 448 -26.95 7.85 7.02
C PHE A 448 -27.22 6.90 8.20
N VAL A 449 -28.45 6.38 8.27
CA VAL A 449 -28.84 5.34 9.23
C VAL A 449 -29.29 4.12 8.45
N PRO A 450 -28.61 2.96 8.54
CA PRO A 450 -28.92 1.77 7.73
C PRO A 450 -30.40 1.36 7.75
N SER A 451 -31.05 1.41 8.91
CA SER A 451 -32.46 1.06 9.09
C SER A 451 -33.47 2.09 8.56
N LYS A 452 -32.99 3.23 8.05
CA LYS A 452 -33.82 4.32 7.52
C LYS A 452 -33.48 4.67 6.07
N LEU A 453 -32.76 3.80 5.37
CA LEU A 453 -32.53 3.97 3.94
C LEU A 453 -33.86 4.03 3.20
N ASP A 454 -33.99 4.98 2.29
CA ASP A 454 -35.15 5.07 1.41
C ASP A 454 -35.14 3.94 0.37
N LYS A 455 -36.21 3.80 -0.39
CA LYS A 455 -36.34 2.76 -1.43
C LYS A 455 -35.27 2.86 -2.52
N GLN A 456 -34.71 4.03 -2.77
CA GLN A 456 -33.69 4.20 -3.80
C GLN A 456 -32.35 3.66 -3.32
N HIS A 457 -32.00 3.90 -2.04
CA HIS A 457 -30.74 3.47 -1.42
C HIS A 457 -30.80 2.07 -0.79
N ALA A 458 -31.98 1.54 -0.48
CA ALA A 458 -32.18 0.21 0.11
C ALA A 458 -31.86 -0.91 -0.90
N LYS A 459 -30.57 -1.15 -1.15
CA LYS A 459 -30.06 -2.21 -2.03
C LYS A 459 -29.71 -3.46 -1.22
N PRO A 460 -29.67 -4.64 -1.85
CA PRO A 460 -29.24 -5.90 -1.23
C PRO A 460 -27.88 -5.80 -0.56
N VAL A 461 -27.80 -6.21 0.71
CA VAL A 461 -26.55 -6.26 1.48
C VAL A 461 -26.28 -7.70 1.92
N LEU A 462 -25.22 -8.30 1.37
CA LEU A 462 -24.67 -9.56 1.83
C LEU A 462 -23.70 -9.29 2.98
N VAL A 463 -24.03 -9.77 4.18
CA VAL A 463 -23.13 -9.72 5.34
C VAL A 463 -22.44 -11.07 5.43
N VAL A 464 -21.11 -11.07 5.49
CA VAL A 464 -20.31 -12.29 5.59
C VAL A 464 -19.62 -12.32 6.94
N GLY A 465 -19.94 -13.34 7.74
CA GLY A 465 -19.29 -13.62 9.01
C GLY A 465 -18.44 -14.88 8.95
N SER A 466 -17.55 -15.03 9.92
CA SER A 466 -16.86 -16.30 10.17
C SER A 466 -17.19 -16.81 11.57
N GLU A 467 -17.25 -18.12 11.74
CA GLU A 467 -17.72 -18.78 12.96
C GLU A 467 -16.89 -18.44 14.21
N THR A 468 -15.59 -18.24 14.05
CA THR A 468 -14.67 -17.94 15.17
C THR A 468 -14.09 -16.53 15.09
N ASP A 469 -14.63 -15.64 14.26
CA ASP A 469 -14.16 -14.27 14.16
C ASP A 469 -14.51 -13.45 15.41
N GLN A 470 -13.48 -13.15 16.20
CA GLN A 470 -13.60 -12.33 17.42
C GLN A 470 -13.39 -10.83 17.18
N ILE A 471 -13.07 -10.42 15.95
CA ILE A 471 -12.74 -9.03 15.58
C ILE A 471 -13.97 -8.27 15.08
N GLY A 472 -14.56 -8.72 13.97
CA GLY A 472 -15.72 -8.06 13.34
C GLY A 472 -17.03 -8.83 13.48
N GLY A 473 -16.94 -10.17 13.57
CA GLY A 473 -18.08 -11.09 13.52
C GLY A 473 -19.23 -10.77 14.46
N GLY A 474 -18.94 -10.23 15.65
CA GLY A 474 -19.95 -9.87 16.65
C GLY A 474 -20.97 -8.81 16.21
N MET A 475 -20.71 -8.05 15.14
CA MET A 475 -21.62 -6.99 14.65
C MET A 475 -22.54 -7.43 13.51
N ASN A 476 -22.36 -8.64 12.98
CA ASN A 476 -23.10 -9.12 11.81
C ASN A 476 -24.60 -9.20 12.04
N GLU A 477 -25.05 -9.65 13.22
CA GLU A 477 -26.47 -9.70 13.56
C GLU A 477 -27.10 -8.30 13.52
N TRP A 478 -26.37 -7.28 14.01
CA TRP A 478 -26.84 -5.91 13.96
C TRP A 478 -26.95 -5.41 12.52
N LEU A 479 -25.96 -5.72 11.67
CA LEU A 479 -25.98 -5.35 10.25
C LEU A 479 -27.20 -5.96 9.55
N ILE A 480 -27.47 -7.26 9.76
CA ILE A 480 -28.65 -7.95 9.21
C ILE A 480 -29.96 -7.35 9.70
N ALA A 481 -30.03 -6.99 10.98
CA ALA A 481 -31.24 -6.37 11.54
C ALA A 481 -31.54 -5.00 10.93
N ASN A 482 -30.50 -4.24 10.54
CA ASN A 482 -30.65 -2.84 10.14
C ASN A 482 -30.59 -2.61 8.63
N TYR A 483 -29.89 -3.42 7.83
CA TYR A 483 -29.96 -3.34 6.37
C TYR A 483 -31.12 -4.17 5.83
N LYS A 484 -31.83 -3.65 4.83
CA LYS A 484 -32.92 -4.35 4.12
C LYS A 484 -32.90 -4.00 2.63
N PRO A 485 -33.01 -5.00 1.72
CA PRO A 485 -32.91 -6.43 1.98
C PRO A 485 -31.48 -6.83 2.38
N SER A 486 -31.34 -7.85 3.24
CA SER A 486 -30.02 -8.35 3.68
C SER A 486 -30.03 -9.86 3.87
N ALA A 487 -28.87 -10.48 3.69
CA ALA A 487 -28.63 -11.91 3.88
C ALA A 487 -27.32 -12.13 4.65
N LEU A 488 -27.29 -13.16 5.48
CA LEU A 488 -26.10 -13.56 6.25
C LEU A 488 -25.50 -14.81 5.63
N ARG A 489 -24.22 -14.75 5.28
CA ARG A 489 -23.40 -15.92 4.95
C ARG A 489 -22.37 -16.10 6.06
N ASN A 490 -22.46 -17.21 6.80
CA ASN A 490 -21.41 -17.60 7.72
C ASN A 490 -20.49 -18.61 7.05
N VAL A 491 -19.19 -18.38 7.11
CA VAL A 491 -18.16 -19.28 6.62
C VAL A 491 -17.36 -19.87 7.79
N ALA A 492 -16.76 -21.03 7.56
CA ALA A 492 -15.85 -21.63 8.54
C ALA A 492 -14.56 -20.80 8.69
N GLY A 493 -13.99 -20.82 9.89
CA GLY A 493 -12.72 -20.17 10.22
C GLY A 493 -12.85 -18.86 11.01
N GLY A 494 -11.71 -18.18 11.16
CA GLY A 494 -11.55 -16.94 11.91
C GLY A 494 -11.69 -15.69 11.04
N HIS A 495 -11.01 -14.62 11.44
CA HIS A 495 -11.17 -13.29 10.82
C HIS A 495 -10.89 -13.27 9.31
N ILE A 496 -9.89 -14.04 8.85
CA ILE A 496 -9.55 -14.13 7.42
C ILE A 496 -10.24 -15.28 6.69
N GLY A 497 -11.10 -16.05 7.36
CA GLY A 497 -11.80 -17.20 6.76
C GLY A 497 -12.56 -16.84 5.48
N GLY A 498 -13.18 -15.65 5.43
CA GLY A 498 -13.87 -15.14 4.25
C GLY A 498 -13.00 -15.04 2.99
N MET A 499 -11.67 -14.87 3.13
CA MET A 499 -10.75 -14.83 1.99
C MET A 499 -10.72 -16.16 1.23
N PHE A 500 -10.84 -17.29 1.92
CA PHE A 500 -10.80 -18.62 1.30
C PHE A 500 -12.07 -18.96 0.51
N PHE A 501 -13.12 -18.17 0.71
CA PHE A 501 -14.42 -18.28 0.04
C PHE A 501 -14.72 -17.08 -0.87
N ILE A 502 -13.73 -16.24 -1.18
CA ILE A 502 -13.95 -14.95 -1.84
C ILE A 502 -14.69 -15.06 -3.17
N ASP A 503 -14.36 -16.04 -4.00
CA ASP A 503 -15.03 -16.26 -5.29
C ASP A 503 -16.52 -16.60 -5.10
N ASP A 504 -16.82 -17.50 -4.17
CA ASP A 504 -18.19 -17.91 -3.88
C ASP A 504 -19.00 -16.78 -3.24
N ILE A 505 -18.36 -15.97 -2.38
CA ILE A 505 -18.99 -14.81 -1.74
C ILE A 505 -19.42 -13.80 -2.80
N PHE A 506 -18.54 -13.46 -3.73
CA PHE A 506 -18.87 -12.52 -4.80
C PHE A 506 -19.87 -13.10 -5.80
N ASN A 507 -19.83 -14.40 -6.08
CA ASN A 507 -20.87 -15.07 -6.88
C ASN A 507 -22.25 -14.92 -6.22
N GLU A 508 -22.34 -15.18 -4.91
CA GLU A 508 -23.58 -15.04 -4.14
C GLU A 508 -24.07 -13.59 -4.09
N LEU A 509 -23.17 -12.61 -3.93
CA LEU A 509 -23.53 -11.19 -4.00
C LEU A 509 -24.22 -10.84 -5.32
N LEU A 510 -23.65 -11.28 -6.45
CA LEU A 510 -24.20 -11.00 -7.78
C LEU A 510 -25.58 -11.64 -7.94
N GLU A 511 -25.73 -12.91 -7.52
CA GLU A 511 -27.00 -13.63 -7.58
C GLU A 511 -28.07 -13.02 -6.66
N PHE A 512 -27.72 -12.73 -5.41
CA PHE A 512 -28.61 -12.10 -4.44
C PHE A 512 -29.09 -10.74 -4.91
N SER A 513 -28.22 -9.96 -5.54
CA SER A 513 -28.57 -8.65 -6.09
C SER A 513 -29.53 -8.75 -7.28
N ARG A 514 -29.32 -9.72 -8.19
CA ARG A 514 -30.20 -9.97 -9.34
C ARG A 514 -31.59 -10.45 -8.91
N THR A 515 -31.65 -11.37 -7.95
CA THR A 515 -32.92 -11.96 -7.48
C THR A 515 -33.74 -10.98 -6.64
N SER A 516 -33.08 -10.20 -5.78
CA SER A 516 -33.75 -9.18 -4.97
C SER A 516 -34.19 -7.98 -5.81
N GLY A 517 -33.41 -7.59 -6.82
CA GLY A 517 -33.77 -6.52 -7.76
C GLY A 517 -34.97 -6.86 -8.65
N ALA A 518 -35.23 -8.14 -8.92
CA ALA A 518 -36.40 -8.59 -9.67
C ALA A 518 -37.71 -8.59 -8.85
N GLN A 519 -37.63 -8.45 -7.52
CA GLN A 519 -38.78 -8.46 -6.60
C GLN A 519 -39.17 -7.05 -6.08
N ALA A 520 -38.35 -6.03 -6.32
CA ALA A 520 -38.57 -4.63 -5.95
C ALA A 520 -39.10 -3.81 -7.11
#